data_AF-K1T329-F1
#
_entry.id   AF-K1T329-F1
#
_cell.length_a   1.000
_cell.length_b   1.000
_cell.length_c   1.000
_cell.angle_alpha   90.00
_cell.angle_beta   90.00
_cell.angle_gamma   90.00
#
_symmetry.space_group_name_H-M   'P 1'
#
loop_
_entity.id
_entity.type
_entity.pdbx_description
1 polymer ?
#
loop_
_entity_poly.entity_id
_entity_poly.type
_entity_poly.pdbx_seq_one_letter_code
_entity_poly.pdbx_strand_id
1 'polypeptide(L)'
;MSYTDDERIRAKRRALYILAQRDHSKKELYDKLIKNYPPDLCEMVVGLMCEHDLINEEKYTEKLYRAYINKGWGKSKIRFELRRKGLPDSLISQQEEE
;
A
#
# COMPACT_ATOMS: atom_id res chain seq x y z
N MET A 1 -21.94 -9.96 5.40
CA MET A 1 -21.96 -10.89 4.25
C MET A 1 -20.99 -12.04 4.53
N SER A 2 -21.33 -13.30 4.24
CA SER A 2 -20.35 -14.40 4.33
C SER A 2 -19.87 -14.76 2.92
N TYR A 3 -18.59 -14.51 2.62
CA TYR A 3 -17.98 -14.90 1.34
C TYR A 3 -17.63 -16.38 1.33
N THR A 4 -17.74 -17.02 0.16
CA THR A 4 -17.29 -18.40 -0.03
C THR A 4 -15.78 -18.50 0.20
N ASP A 5 -15.31 -19.65 0.68
CA ASP A 5 -13.87 -19.86 0.91
C ASP A 5 -13.06 -19.69 -0.38
N ASP A 6 -13.63 -20.10 -1.52
CA ASP A 6 -13.00 -19.94 -2.84
C ASP A 6 -12.78 -18.47 -3.22
N GLU A 7 -13.75 -17.59 -2.95
CA GLU A 7 -13.61 -16.15 -3.21
C GLU A 7 -12.51 -15.54 -2.34
N ARG A 8 -12.46 -15.90 -1.06
CA ARG A 8 -11.43 -15.44 -0.13
C ARG A 8 -10.04 -15.91 -0.58
N ILE A 9 -9.92 -17.17 -1.00
CA ILE A 9 -8.66 -17.74 -1.50
C ILE A 9 -8.21 -17.01 -2.77
N ARG A 10 -9.12 -16.75 -3.72
CA ARG A 10 -8.79 -16.02 -4.97
C ARG A 10 -8.32 -14.59 -4.67
N ALA A 11 -9.02 -13.87 -3.80
CA ALA A 11 -8.64 -12.51 -3.42
C ALA A 11 -7.28 -12.47 -2.71
N LYS A 12 -7.02 -13.40 -1.77
CA LYS A 12 -5.71 -13.53 -1.10
C LYS A 12 -4.58 -13.85 -2.08
N ARG A 13 -4.78 -14.84 -2.97
CA ARG A 13 -3.78 -15.18 -4.00
C ARG A 13 -3.48 -13.99 -4.91
N ARG A 14 -4.51 -13.22 -5.29
CA ARG A 14 -4.32 -12.00 -6.07
C ARG A 14 -3.52 -10.95 -5.31
N ALA A 15 -3.80 -10.76 -4.03
CA ALA A 15 -3.05 -9.82 -3.19
C ALA A 15 -1.57 -10.23 -3.10
N LEU A 16 -1.28 -11.50 -2.81
CA LEU A 16 0.09 -12.03 -2.77
C LEU A 16 0.81 -11.86 -4.10
N TYR A 17 0.14 -12.14 -5.23
CA TYR A 17 0.71 -11.91 -6.56
C TYR A 17 1.08 -10.44 -6.80
N ILE A 18 0.24 -9.50 -6.35
CA ILE A 18 0.51 -8.06 -6.46
C ILE A 18 1.72 -7.67 -5.61
N LEU A 19 1.75 -8.11 -4.34
CA LEU A 19 2.81 -7.79 -3.40
C LEU A 19 4.16 -8.41 -3.79
N ALA A 20 4.15 -9.59 -4.43
CA ALA A 20 5.37 -10.24 -4.91
C ALA A 20 6.10 -9.45 -6.00
N GLN A 21 5.42 -8.57 -6.74
CA GLN A 21 6.04 -7.80 -7.83
C GLN A 21 6.84 -6.59 -7.35
N ARG A 22 6.37 -5.91 -6.29
CA ARG A 22 7.03 -4.75 -5.66
C ARG A 22 6.31 -4.39 -4.36
N ASP A 23 6.94 -3.52 -3.58
CA ASP A 23 6.29 -2.87 -2.43
C ASP A 23 5.08 -2.03 -2.90
N HIS A 24 3.98 -2.13 -2.15
CA HIS A 24 2.73 -1.40 -2.39
C HIS A 24 2.22 -0.78 -1.08
N SER A 25 1.50 0.34 -1.19
CA SER A 25 0.72 0.86 -0.06
C SER A 25 -0.58 0.07 0.11
N LYS A 26 -1.23 0.20 1.29
CA LYS A 26 -2.56 -0.38 1.52
C LYS A 26 -3.56 0.10 0.49
N LYS A 27 -3.51 1.41 0.16
CA LYS A 27 -4.34 2.03 -0.86
C LYS A 27 -4.06 1.43 -2.25
N GLU A 28 -2.80 1.30 -2.65
CA GLU A 28 -2.45 0.69 -3.95
C GLU A 28 -2.95 -0.77 -4.05
N LEU A 29 -2.86 -1.55 -2.97
CA LEU A 29 -3.40 -2.91 -2.95
C LEU A 29 -4.93 -2.90 -3.06
N TYR A 30 -5.61 -2.08 -2.26
CA TYR A 30 -7.06 -1.93 -2.27
C TYR A 30 -7.57 -1.52 -3.66
N ASP A 31 -7.00 -0.47 -4.25
CA ASP A 31 -7.36 0.06 -5.58
C ASP A 31 -7.20 -0.99 -6.70
N LYS A 32 -6.33 -1.98 -6.49
CA LYS A 32 -6.15 -3.10 -7.43
C LYS A 32 -7.14 -4.24 -7.18
N LEU A 33 -7.47 -4.53 -5.93
CA LEU A 33 -8.41 -5.59 -5.56
C LEU A 33 -9.85 -5.19 -5.91
N ILE A 34 -10.24 -3.94 -5.66
CA ILE A 34 -11.61 -3.44 -5.86
C ILE A 34 -12.11 -3.56 -7.31
N LYS A 35 -11.18 -3.68 -8.27
CA LYS A 35 -11.50 -3.91 -9.69
C LYS A 35 -12.12 -5.29 -9.96
N ASN A 36 -11.94 -6.25 -9.06
CA ASN A 36 -12.33 -7.65 -9.28
C ASN A 36 -13.09 -8.25 -8.09
N TYR A 37 -13.15 -7.56 -6.95
CA TYR A 37 -13.69 -8.08 -5.69
C TYR A 37 -14.53 -7.01 -4.98
N PRO A 38 -15.52 -7.40 -4.16
CA PRO A 38 -16.34 -6.47 -3.42
C PRO A 38 -15.55 -5.72 -2.33
N PRO A 39 -15.99 -4.51 -1.93
CA PRO A 39 -15.30 -3.66 -0.95
C PRO A 39 -14.94 -4.38 0.35
N ASP A 40 -15.90 -5.02 1.03
CA ASP A 40 -15.64 -5.65 2.34
C ASP A 40 -14.61 -6.78 2.26
N LEU A 41 -14.58 -7.52 1.14
CA LEU A 41 -13.56 -8.55 0.90
C LEU A 41 -12.18 -7.92 0.65
N CYS A 42 -12.13 -6.80 -0.06
CA CYS A 42 -10.88 -6.07 -0.29
C CYS A 42 -10.31 -5.53 1.02
N GLU A 43 -11.13 -4.90 1.86
CA GLU A 43 -10.73 -4.40 3.18
C GLU A 43 -10.22 -5.52 4.07
N MET A 44 -10.94 -6.65 4.13
CA MET A 44 -10.50 -7.84 4.88
C MET A 44 -9.14 -8.34 4.40
N VAL A 45 -8.95 -8.49 3.09
CA VAL A 45 -7.70 -9.02 2.54
C VAL A 45 -6.55 -8.05 2.76
N VAL A 46 -6.76 -6.74 2.59
CA VAL A 46 -5.74 -5.72 2.87
C VAL A 46 -5.35 -5.75 4.35
N GLY A 47 -6.32 -5.83 5.27
CA GLY A 47 -6.09 -5.98 6.70
C GLY A 47 -5.21 -7.21 7.02
N LEU A 48 -5.56 -8.37 6.46
CA LEU A 48 -4.77 -9.59 6.63
C LEU A 48 -3.34 -9.45 6.10
N MET A 49 -3.13 -8.79 4.95
CA MET A 49 -1.77 -8.58 4.45
C MET A 49 -0.95 -7.67 5.38
N CYS A 50 -1.59 -6.72 6.06
CA CYS A 50 -0.93 -5.86 7.05
C CYS A 50 -0.61 -6.62 8.33
N GLU A 51 -1.53 -7.43 8.83
CA GLU A 51 -1.33 -8.28 10.01
C GLU A 51 -0.16 -9.26 9.83
N HIS A 52 0.07 -9.73 8.60
CA HIS A 52 1.17 -10.60 8.25
C HIS A 52 2.49 -9.86 7.91
N ASP A 53 2.57 -8.55 8.16
CA ASP A 53 3.74 -7.68 7.83
C ASP A 53 4.15 -7.76 6.33
N LEU A 54 3.21 -8.10 5.44
CA LEU A 54 3.43 -8.13 3.99
C LEU A 54 3.31 -6.73 3.39
N ILE A 55 2.71 -5.79 4.11
CA ILE A 55 2.65 -4.37 3.77
C ILE A 55 3.23 -3.58 4.93
N ASN A 56 4.39 -2.98 4.69
CA ASN A 56 5.04 -2.08 5.63
C ASN A 56 5.12 -0.67 5.02
N GLU A 57 4.11 0.15 5.32
CA GLU A 57 3.99 1.50 4.76
C GLU A 57 5.06 2.45 5.27
N GLU A 58 5.55 2.25 6.50
CA GLU A 58 6.66 3.02 7.08
C GLU A 58 7.93 2.84 6.26
N LYS A 59 8.42 1.60 6.14
CA LYS A 59 9.61 1.27 5.35
C LYS A 59 9.46 1.67 3.88
N TYR A 60 8.27 1.50 3.32
CA TYR A 60 7.99 1.89 1.94
C TYR A 60 8.04 3.42 1.75
N THR A 61 7.49 4.19 2.70
CA THR A 61 7.53 5.66 2.69
C THR A 61 8.97 6.15 2.79
N GLU A 62 9.75 5.64 3.75
CA GLU A 62 11.15 6.00 3.94
C GLU A 62 11.97 5.74 2.68
N LYS A 63 11.90 4.51 2.14
CA LYS A 63 12.63 4.11 0.94
C LYS A 63 12.30 4.99 -0.26
N LEU A 64 11.02 5.33 -0.46
CA LEU A 64 10.59 6.21 -1.54
C LEU A 64 11.03 7.66 -1.31
N TYR A 65 10.88 8.18 -0.09
CA TYR A 65 11.29 9.53 0.27
C TYR A 65 12.78 9.73 -0.03
N ARG A 66 13.63 8.86 0.52
CA ARG A 66 15.09 8.84 0.26
C ARG A 66 15.40 8.73 -1.23
N ALA A 67 14.70 7.85 -1.96
CA ALA A 67 14.89 7.70 -3.40
C ALA A 67 14.54 8.97 -4.19
N TYR A 68 13.53 9.73 -3.77
CA TYR A 68 13.17 10.99 -4.43
C TYR A 68 14.10 12.15 -4.05
N ILE A 69 14.57 12.20 -2.81
CA ILE A 69 15.62 13.14 -2.38
C ILE A 69 16.90 12.91 -3.19
N ASN A 70 17.34 11.66 -3.34
CA ASN A 70 18.53 11.31 -4.14
C ASN A 70 18.39 11.65 -5.63
N LYS A 71 17.16 11.79 -6.14
CA LYS A 71 16.87 12.28 -7.50
C LYS A 71 16.84 13.80 -7.61
N GLY A 72 17.08 14.53 -6.52
CA GLY A 72 17.05 15.99 -6.48
C GLY A 72 15.64 16.59 -6.52
N TRP A 73 14.61 15.85 -6.10
CA TRP A 73 13.25 16.39 -6.06
C TRP A 73 13.07 17.31 -4.84
N GLY A 74 12.37 18.43 -5.02
CA GLY A 74 12.01 19.31 -3.91
C GLY A 74 10.94 18.69 -2.99
N LYS A 75 10.98 19.00 -1.69
CA LYS A 75 10.08 18.44 -0.66
C LYS A 75 8.59 18.50 -1.05
N SER A 76 8.12 19.62 -1.59
CA SER A 76 6.73 19.77 -2.03
C SER A 76 6.32 18.76 -3.11
N LYS A 77 7.23 18.47 -4.05
CA LYS A 77 7.01 17.47 -5.10
C LYS A 77 6.99 16.06 -4.51
N ILE A 78 7.90 15.77 -3.58
CA ILE A 78 7.97 14.48 -2.88
C ILE A 78 6.66 14.22 -2.12
N ARG A 79 6.21 15.19 -1.33
CA ARG A 79 4.96 15.11 -0.57
C ARG A 79 3.76 14.86 -1.48
N PHE A 80 3.66 15.58 -2.59
CA PHE A 80 2.61 15.36 -3.59
C PHE A 80 2.62 13.92 -4.14
N GLU A 81 3.79 13.39 -4.46
CA GLU A 81 3.94 12.05 -5.03
C GLU A 81 3.65 10.93 -4.04
N LEU A 82 4.09 11.08 -2.78
CA LEU A 82 3.80 10.13 -1.71
C LEU A 82 2.30 10.11 -1.36
N ARG A 83 1.65 11.29 -1.29
CA ARG A 83 0.19 11.40 -1.14
C ARG A 83 -0.56 10.76 -2.30
N ARG A 84 -0.10 10.98 -3.54
CA ARG A 84 -0.69 10.36 -4.74
C ARG A 84 -0.60 8.83 -4.69
N LYS A 85 0.45 8.29 -4.08
CA LYS A 85 0.62 6.86 -3.81
C LYS A 85 -0.22 6.33 -2.64
N GLY A 86 -0.97 7.20 -1.96
CA GLY A 86 -1.85 6.84 -0.86
C GLY A 86 -1.16 6.68 0.48
N LEU A 87 0.05 7.23 0.65
CA LEU A 87 0.74 7.20 1.93
C LEU A 87 0.16 8.27 2.86
N PRO A 88 -0.08 7.95 4.13
CA PRO A 88 -0.66 8.88 5.09
C PRO A 88 0.30 10.03 5.40
N ASP A 89 -0.25 11.22 5.60
CA ASP A 89 0.51 12.42 5.90
C ASP A 89 1.37 12.29 7.16
N SER A 90 0.93 11.50 8.15
CA SER A 90 1.72 11.21 9.35
C SER A 90 3.07 10.57 9.02
N LEU A 91 3.09 9.57 8.14
CA LEU A 91 4.32 8.90 7.71
C LEU A 91 5.20 9.83 6.88
N ILE A 92 4.59 10.68 6.04
CA ILE A 92 5.35 11.62 5.21
C ILE A 92 6.02 12.68 6.08
N SER A 93 5.31 13.24 7.07
CA SER A 93 5.84 14.25 7.99
C SER A 93 6.98 13.69 8.84
N GLN A 94 6.88 12.44 9.31
CA GLN A 94 7.97 11.78 10.04
C GLN A 94 9.28 11.79 9.24
N GLN A 95 9.21 11.56 7.91
CA GLN A 95 10.39 11.57 7.04
C GLN A 95 10.95 12.97 6.76
N GLU A 96 10.19 14.04 7.04
CA GLU A 96 10.67 15.42 6.88
C GLU A 96 11.37 15.96 8.14
N GLU A 97 11.07 15.36 9.30
CA GLU A 97 11.61 15.71 10.62
C GLU A 97 12.92 14.97 10.94
N GLU A 98 13.18 13.82 10.30
CA GLU A 98 14.47 13.11 10.30
C GLU A 98 15.53 13.78 9.39
#